data_AF-A0A9P3MRK4-F1
#
_entry.id   AF-A0A9P3MRK4-F1
#
_cell.length_a   1.000
_cell.length_b   1.000
_cell.length_c   1.000
_cell.angle_alpha   90.00
_cell.angle_beta   90.00
_cell.angle_gamma   90.00
#
_symmetry.space_group_name_H-M   'P 1'
#
loop_
_entity.id
_entity.type
_entity.pdbx_description
1 polymer ?
#
loop_
_entity_poly.entity_id
_entity_poly.type
_entity_poly.pdbx_seq_one_letter_code
_entity_poly.pdbx_strand_id
1 'polypeptide(L)'
;MASLADWWMNTSCPVAGLPSLRAVAILSAYVAFLIVAGAILPGKVFPGTVLSDSTRLHYKCNGFRVLLLLLALLGYGVQSGHLSATIVADLAGELFATTFAFTVLLSLALYLAGLLSSNAKSSSLKPKFHGNFISDFIYGVQLNPSVFGIDLKFFCLRPAMMGWLLINLSIAAKQHDLLLKSPDHSHAITLASLNLTSILPASIASSSIATLPIITVPMFLYQVFTAIYVLDYFWFEEYMTSTWDIIAENFGFMLVFGDLIWIPFTFSVQAWWLLAHGTARDSIAASVSMPFAIVTVAVFVIGYAVFRGANRQKHIFKHDPTAKIWGKTPGLLAADCWCLATGALLAIATTWEI
;
A
#
# COMPACT_ATOMS: atom_id res chain seq x y z
N MET A 1 -40.63 -4.86 -6.53
CA MET A 1 -39.55 -4.30 -5.71
C MET A 1 -38.25 -4.77 -6.33
N ALA A 2 -37.37 -3.87 -6.76
CA ALA A 2 -36.02 -4.26 -7.15
C ALA A 2 -35.36 -4.91 -5.93
N SER A 3 -34.70 -6.05 -6.11
CA SER A 3 -34.00 -6.70 -5.01
C SER A 3 -32.85 -5.80 -4.53
N LEU A 4 -32.43 -5.97 -3.28
CA LEU A 4 -31.28 -5.22 -2.74
C LEU A 4 -30.01 -5.45 -3.60
N ALA A 5 -29.92 -6.63 -4.24
CA ALA A 5 -28.90 -6.97 -5.22
C ALA A 5 -29.06 -6.16 -6.52
N ASP A 6 -30.27 -5.96 -7.03
CA ASP A 6 -30.50 -5.12 -8.22
C ASP A 6 -30.13 -3.66 -7.95
N TRP A 7 -30.38 -3.15 -6.75
CA TRP A 7 -29.95 -1.80 -6.36
C TRP A 7 -28.43 -1.68 -6.22
N TRP A 8 -27.79 -2.69 -5.62
CA TRP A 8 -26.33 -2.75 -5.48
C TRP A 8 -25.61 -2.89 -6.83
N MET A 9 -26.15 -3.68 -7.76
CA MET A 9 -25.56 -3.89 -9.09
C MET A 9 -25.86 -2.76 -10.08
N ASN A 10 -26.96 -2.02 -9.91
CA ASN A 10 -27.32 -0.88 -10.76
C ASN A 10 -26.84 0.46 -10.22
N THR A 11 -26.30 0.52 -9.00
CA THR A 11 -25.56 1.70 -8.56
C THR A 11 -24.24 1.73 -9.31
N SER A 12 -23.84 2.90 -9.83
CA SER A 12 -22.51 3.13 -10.42
C SER A 12 -21.37 3.04 -9.38
N CYS A 13 -21.53 2.19 -8.36
CA CYS A 13 -20.57 1.93 -7.31
C CYS A 13 -19.41 1.16 -7.94
N PRO A 14 -18.19 1.73 -7.99
CA PRO A 14 -17.04 1.05 -8.56
C PRO A 14 -16.63 -0.23 -7.81
N VAL A 15 -17.28 -0.52 -6.67
CA VAL A 15 -17.01 -1.66 -5.79
C VAL A 15 -18.14 -2.71 -5.82
N ALA A 16 -19.21 -2.48 -6.58
CA ALA A 16 -20.26 -3.48 -6.77
C ALA A 16 -19.80 -4.55 -7.76
N GLY A 17 -19.62 -5.78 -7.28
CA GLY A 17 -19.26 -6.92 -8.13
C GLY A 17 -19.30 -8.24 -7.37
N LEU A 18 -19.52 -9.33 -8.10
CA LEU A 18 -19.38 -10.69 -7.57
C LEU A 18 -18.00 -11.23 -7.94
N PRO A 19 -17.41 -12.15 -7.15
CA PRO A 19 -16.16 -12.81 -7.53
C PRO A 19 -16.31 -13.48 -8.90
N SER A 20 -15.42 -13.15 -9.84
CA SER A 20 -15.38 -13.77 -11.16
C SER A 20 -14.12 -14.61 -11.32
N LEU A 21 -14.16 -15.59 -12.23
CA LEU A 21 -12.97 -16.39 -12.55
C LEU A 21 -11.81 -15.53 -13.08
N ARG A 22 -12.12 -14.41 -13.75
CA ARG A 22 -11.10 -13.47 -14.23
C ARG A 22 -10.42 -12.75 -13.08
N ALA A 23 -11.20 -12.22 -12.13
CA ALA A 23 -10.67 -11.56 -10.93
C ALA A 23 -9.84 -12.53 -10.07
N VAL A 24 -10.32 -13.77 -9.90
CA VAL A 24 -9.57 -14.85 -9.20
C VAL A 24 -8.25 -15.14 -9.90
N ALA A 25 -8.25 -15.27 -11.22
CA ALA A 25 -7.03 -15.52 -11.99
C ALA A 25 -6.03 -14.36 -11.87
N ILE A 26 -6.49 -13.12 -11.95
CA ILE A 26 -5.64 -11.91 -11.80
C ILE A 26 -5.04 -11.87 -10.39
N LEU A 27 -5.86 -12.02 -9.34
CA LEU A 27 -5.38 -12.00 -7.96
C LEU A 27 -4.39 -13.14 -7.70
N SER A 28 -4.69 -14.35 -8.18
CA SER A 28 -3.82 -15.51 -8.00
C SER A 28 -2.49 -15.35 -8.74
N ALA A 29 -2.52 -14.85 -9.98
CA ALA A 29 -1.31 -14.56 -10.76
C ALA A 29 -0.45 -13.47 -10.09
N TYR A 30 -1.10 -12.43 -9.56
CA TYR A 30 -0.43 -11.36 -8.83
C TYR A 30 0.26 -11.87 -7.54
N VAL A 31 -0.46 -12.61 -6.70
CA VAL A 31 0.11 -13.20 -5.47
C VAL A 31 1.22 -14.20 -5.81
N ALA A 32 1.02 -15.06 -6.81
CA ALA A 32 2.02 -16.01 -7.26
C ALA A 32 3.29 -15.31 -7.78
N PHE A 33 3.13 -14.24 -8.56
CA PHE A 33 4.25 -13.42 -9.01
C PHE A 33 5.04 -12.87 -7.82
N LEU A 34 4.37 -12.31 -6.81
CA LEU A 34 5.05 -11.74 -5.64
C LEU A 34 5.81 -12.79 -4.83
N ILE A 35 5.25 -13.99 -4.68
CA ILE A 35 5.93 -15.13 -4.03
C ILE A 35 7.18 -15.52 -4.82
N VAL A 36 7.02 -15.77 -6.13
CA VAL A 36 8.11 -16.24 -7.00
C VAL A 36 9.21 -15.19 -7.16
N ALA A 37 8.85 -13.95 -7.50
CA ALA A 37 9.81 -12.86 -7.66
C ALA A 37 10.48 -12.51 -6.32
N GLY A 38 9.76 -12.53 -5.20
CA GLY A 38 10.31 -12.34 -3.87
C GLY A 38 11.34 -13.42 -3.49
N ALA A 39 11.08 -14.67 -3.85
CA ALA A 39 12.02 -15.78 -3.63
C ALA A 39 13.27 -15.67 -4.52
N ILE A 40 13.10 -15.39 -5.82
CA ILE A 40 14.19 -15.40 -6.81
C ILE A 40 15.08 -14.15 -6.74
N LEU A 41 14.49 -12.96 -6.66
CA LEU A 41 15.27 -11.71 -6.77
C LEU A 41 16.21 -11.53 -5.58
N PRO A 42 17.45 -11.07 -5.79
CA PRO A 42 18.39 -10.84 -4.70
C PRO A 42 17.89 -9.74 -3.76
N GLY A 43 18.15 -9.88 -2.46
CA GLY A 43 17.71 -8.95 -1.41
C GLY A 43 18.65 -8.95 -0.22
N LYS A 44 18.70 -7.83 0.50
CA LYS A 44 19.40 -7.79 1.79
C LYS A 44 18.51 -8.47 2.83
N VAL A 45 19.12 -9.28 3.69
CA VAL A 45 18.40 -9.95 4.78
C VAL A 45 18.61 -9.15 6.05
N PHE A 46 17.52 -8.69 6.65
CA PHE A 46 17.55 -7.91 7.89
C PHE A 46 17.07 -8.76 9.07
N PRO A 47 17.76 -8.66 10.23
CA PRO A 47 17.30 -9.29 11.45
C PRO A 47 16.05 -8.59 12.00
N GLY A 48 14.99 -9.35 12.27
CA GLY A 48 13.81 -8.89 13.00
C GLY A 48 14.07 -8.68 14.49
N THR A 49 13.04 -8.44 15.29
CA THR A 49 13.19 -8.35 16.75
C THR A 49 13.49 -9.70 17.41
N VAL A 50 14.14 -9.66 18.58
CA VAL A 50 14.31 -10.85 19.42
C VAL A 50 12.95 -11.22 19.99
N LEU A 51 12.54 -12.46 19.78
CA LEU A 51 11.31 -13.00 20.31
C LEU A 51 11.49 -13.42 21.78
N SER A 52 10.38 -13.71 22.47
CA SER A 52 10.41 -14.09 23.90
C SER A 52 11.21 -15.37 24.18
N ASP A 53 11.37 -16.25 23.19
CA ASP A 53 12.18 -17.46 23.26
C ASP A 53 13.66 -17.24 22.91
N SER A 54 14.10 -15.97 22.82
CA SER A 54 15.44 -15.55 22.39
C SER A 54 15.78 -15.87 20.92
N THR A 55 14.85 -16.42 20.15
CA THR A 55 15.04 -16.63 18.70
C THR A 55 14.79 -15.33 17.93
N ARG A 56 15.18 -15.32 16.64
CA ARG A 56 15.03 -14.15 15.78
C ARG A 56 14.63 -14.56 14.37
N LEU A 57 13.63 -13.89 13.81
CA LEU A 57 13.23 -14.04 12.41
C LEU A 57 14.11 -13.16 11.51
N HIS A 58 14.30 -13.60 10.26
CA HIS A 58 15.12 -12.90 9.27
C HIS A 58 14.29 -12.61 8.03
N TYR A 59 14.25 -11.34 7.62
CA TYR A 59 13.41 -10.86 6.54
C TYR A 59 14.23 -10.46 5.33
N LYS A 60 13.91 -11.03 4.16
CA LYS A 60 14.55 -10.68 2.90
C LYS A 60 13.89 -9.44 2.30
N CYS A 61 14.53 -8.28 2.45
CA CYS A 61 14.07 -7.02 1.90
C CYS A 61 14.55 -6.87 0.45
N ASN A 62 13.65 -7.17 -0.49
CA ASN A 62 13.81 -6.99 -1.94
C ASN A 62 12.55 -6.43 -2.60
N GLY A 63 11.60 -5.90 -1.82
CA GLY A 63 10.31 -5.41 -2.30
C GLY A 63 10.45 -4.35 -3.39
N PHE A 64 11.43 -3.45 -3.27
CA PHE A 64 11.72 -2.45 -4.31
C PHE A 64 12.06 -3.08 -5.67
N ARG A 65 12.88 -4.13 -5.68
CA ARG A 65 13.26 -4.84 -6.91
C ARG A 65 12.09 -5.63 -7.49
N VAL A 66 11.28 -6.25 -6.62
CA VAL A 66 10.03 -6.93 -7.01
C VAL A 66 9.06 -5.95 -7.65
N LEU A 67 8.89 -4.76 -7.08
CA LEU A 67 8.04 -3.70 -7.62
C LEU A 67 8.53 -3.23 -8.99
N LEU A 68 9.84 -2.96 -9.15
CA LEU A 68 10.38 -2.55 -10.44
C LEU A 68 10.17 -3.61 -11.53
N LEU A 69 10.39 -4.90 -11.19
CA LEU A 69 10.13 -6.00 -12.13
C LEU A 69 8.65 -6.10 -12.48
N LEU A 70 7.76 -5.96 -11.50
CA LEU A 70 6.31 -5.97 -11.70
C LEU A 70 5.89 -4.86 -12.67
N LEU A 71 6.32 -3.63 -12.42
CA LEU A 71 6.01 -2.48 -13.28
C LEU A 71 6.59 -2.64 -14.68
N ALA A 72 7.80 -3.18 -14.82
CA ALA A 72 8.41 -3.44 -16.13
C ALA A 72 7.62 -4.49 -16.94
N LEU A 73 7.23 -5.60 -16.31
CA LEU A 73 6.45 -6.66 -16.96
C LEU A 73 5.05 -6.21 -17.34
N LEU A 74 4.36 -5.50 -16.44
CA LEU A 74 3.03 -4.94 -16.73
C LEU A 74 3.12 -3.86 -17.82
N GLY A 75 4.13 -2.97 -17.75
CA GLY A 75 4.39 -1.96 -18.76
C GLY A 75 4.65 -2.57 -20.14
N TYR A 76 5.47 -3.62 -20.21
CA TYR A 76 5.67 -4.38 -21.45
C TYR A 76 4.40 -5.06 -21.94
N GLY A 77 3.61 -5.67 -21.04
CA GLY A 77 2.32 -6.28 -21.36
C GLY A 77 1.33 -5.29 -21.96
N VAL A 78 1.29 -4.07 -21.44
CA VAL A 78 0.48 -2.97 -21.97
C VAL A 78 1.02 -2.49 -23.33
N GLN A 79 2.33 -2.24 -23.43
CA GLN A 79 2.96 -1.76 -24.66
C GLN A 79 2.81 -2.73 -25.83
N SER A 80 2.88 -4.04 -25.54
CA SER A 80 2.72 -5.10 -26.53
C SER A 80 1.25 -5.44 -26.85
N GLY A 81 0.28 -4.78 -26.20
CA GLY A 81 -1.15 -4.98 -26.44
C GLY A 81 -1.75 -6.26 -25.83
N HIS A 82 -0.98 -7.01 -25.03
CA HIS A 82 -1.46 -8.23 -24.37
C HIS A 82 -2.28 -7.95 -23.10
N LEU A 83 -2.07 -6.78 -22.47
CA LEU A 83 -2.72 -6.39 -21.23
C LEU A 83 -3.37 -5.01 -21.39
N SER A 84 -4.63 -4.87 -20.96
CA SER A 84 -5.25 -3.54 -20.85
C SER A 84 -4.74 -2.82 -19.59
N ALA A 85 -4.29 -1.57 -19.75
CA ALA A 85 -3.92 -0.72 -18.61
C ALA A 85 -5.11 -0.43 -17.68
N THR A 86 -6.34 -0.51 -18.19
CA THR A 86 -7.57 -0.22 -17.43
C THR A 86 -8.14 -1.44 -16.69
N ILE A 87 -7.56 -2.63 -16.86
CA ILE A 87 -8.20 -3.89 -16.44
C ILE A 87 -8.52 -3.94 -14.94
N VAL A 88 -7.67 -3.36 -14.10
CA VAL A 88 -7.89 -3.34 -12.65
C VAL A 88 -9.02 -2.37 -12.29
N ALA A 89 -9.09 -1.22 -12.95
CA ALA A 89 -10.20 -0.29 -12.79
C ALA A 89 -11.53 -0.87 -13.34
N ASP A 90 -11.48 -1.57 -14.47
CA ASP A 90 -12.67 -2.16 -15.09
C ASP A 90 -13.27 -3.29 -14.25
N LEU A 91 -12.43 -4.04 -13.52
CA LEU A 91 -12.84 -5.17 -12.67
C LEU A 91 -12.81 -4.85 -11.17
N ALA A 92 -12.82 -3.56 -10.79
CA ALA A 92 -12.57 -3.14 -9.41
C ALA A 92 -13.50 -3.79 -8.38
N GLY A 93 -14.81 -3.87 -8.66
CA GLY A 93 -15.78 -4.53 -7.78
C GLY A 93 -15.57 -6.04 -7.68
N GLU A 94 -15.27 -6.71 -8.80
CA GLU A 94 -14.98 -8.14 -8.81
C GLU A 94 -13.68 -8.46 -8.06
N LEU A 95 -12.64 -7.63 -8.22
CA LEU A 95 -11.36 -7.75 -7.52
C LEU A 95 -11.51 -7.48 -6.02
N PHE A 96 -12.31 -6.49 -5.62
CA PHE A 96 -12.63 -6.24 -4.22
C PHE A 96 -13.31 -7.45 -3.59
N ALA A 97 -14.40 -7.94 -4.20
CA ALA A 97 -15.16 -9.08 -3.68
C ALA A 97 -14.30 -10.35 -3.62
N THR A 98 -13.48 -10.59 -4.65
CA THR A 98 -12.55 -11.73 -4.70
C THR A 98 -11.48 -11.64 -3.61
N THR A 99 -10.88 -10.45 -3.44
CA THR A 99 -9.86 -10.23 -2.41
C THR A 99 -10.48 -10.35 -1.03
N PHE A 100 -11.72 -9.89 -0.82
CA PHE A 100 -12.41 -9.99 0.46
C PHE A 100 -12.72 -11.45 0.82
N ALA A 101 -13.18 -12.24 -0.14
CA ALA A 101 -13.33 -13.68 0.05
C ALA A 101 -11.98 -14.33 0.39
N PHE A 102 -10.90 -13.93 -0.30
CA PHE A 102 -9.55 -14.41 -0.01
C PHE A 102 -9.08 -14.05 1.41
N THR A 103 -9.36 -12.83 1.91
CA THR A 103 -8.96 -12.45 3.28
C THR A 103 -9.67 -13.30 4.33
N VAL A 104 -10.98 -13.53 4.18
CA VAL A 104 -11.74 -14.41 5.08
C VAL A 104 -11.18 -15.83 5.06
N LEU A 105 -10.92 -16.38 3.88
CA LEU A 105 -10.37 -17.74 3.73
C LEU A 105 -8.96 -17.86 4.31
N LEU A 106 -8.09 -16.88 4.06
CA LEU A 106 -6.74 -16.85 4.61
C LEU A 106 -6.78 -16.77 6.14
N SER A 107 -7.61 -15.90 6.72
CA SER A 107 -7.75 -15.80 8.18
C SER A 107 -8.32 -17.08 8.81
N LEU A 108 -9.25 -17.75 8.13
CA LEU A 108 -9.73 -19.06 8.58
C LEU A 108 -8.60 -20.10 8.53
N ALA A 109 -7.80 -20.12 7.46
CA ALA A 109 -6.66 -21.01 7.34
C ALA A 109 -5.61 -20.75 8.43
N LEU A 110 -5.35 -19.48 8.78
CA LEU A 110 -4.46 -19.09 9.88
C LEU A 110 -4.99 -19.59 11.23
N TYR A 111 -6.28 -19.45 11.50
CA TYR A 111 -6.91 -19.96 12.71
C TYR A 111 -6.79 -21.49 12.81
N LEU A 112 -7.11 -22.21 11.73
CA LEU A 112 -6.97 -23.67 11.65
C LEU A 112 -5.51 -24.11 11.81
N ALA A 113 -4.56 -23.41 11.18
CA ALA A 113 -3.12 -23.68 11.34
C ALA A 113 -2.67 -23.51 12.80
N GLY A 114 -3.20 -22.50 13.49
CA GLY A 114 -2.97 -22.29 14.92
C GLY A 114 -3.50 -23.42 15.79
N LEU A 115 -4.68 -23.97 15.49
CA LEU A 115 -5.24 -25.13 16.19
C LEU A 115 -4.36 -26.39 16.02
N LEU A 116 -3.81 -26.59 14.82
CA LEU A 116 -2.94 -27.72 14.51
C LEU A 116 -1.51 -27.57 15.07
N SER A 117 -1.10 -26.34 15.40
CA SER A 117 0.26 -26.01 15.83
C SER A 117 0.46 -25.95 17.36
N SER A 118 -0.39 -26.64 18.13
CA SER A 118 -0.37 -26.61 19.61
C SER A 118 0.97 -27.02 20.24
N ASN A 119 1.78 -27.81 19.55
CA ASN A 119 3.11 -28.26 19.99
C ASN A 119 4.29 -27.45 19.42
N ALA A 120 4.03 -26.31 18.76
CA ALA A 120 5.09 -25.49 18.19
C ALA A 120 6.00 -24.91 19.28
N LYS A 121 7.32 -25.12 19.13
CA LYS A 121 8.33 -24.68 20.10
C LYS A 121 8.73 -23.20 19.94
N SER A 122 8.67 -22.66 18.72
CA SER A 122 9.00 -21.25 18.47
C SER A 122 7.89 -20.34 18.97
N SER A 123 8.25 -19.27 19.67
CA SER A 123 7.27 -18.28 20.16
C SER A 123 6.57 -17.51 19.04
N SER A 124 7.07 -17.55 17.80
CA SER A 124 6.38 -16.96 16.65
C SER A 124 5.16 -17.79 16.22
N LEU A 125 5.23 -19.12 16.35
CA LEU A 125 4.20 -20.07 15.92
C LEU A 125 3.37 -20.62 17.08
N LYS A 126 3.83 -20.46 18.32
CA LYS A 126 3.11 -20.91 19.52
C LYS A 126 1.76 -20.17 19.61
N PRO A 127 0.63 -20.90 19.53
CA PRO A 127 -0.67 -20.25 19.51
C PRO A 127 -1.05 -19.68 20.88
N LYS A 128 -1.65 -18.50 20.89
CA LYS A 128 -2.22 -17.82 22.06
C LYS A 128 -3.71 -17.58 21.81
N PHE A 129 -4.56 -18.36 22.46
CA PHE A 129 -6.01 -18.27 22.34
C PHE A 129 -6.59 -17.36 23.44
N HIS A 130 -7.61 -16.59 23.08
CA HIS A 130 -8.43 -15.78 23.99
C HIS A 130 -9.60 -16.58 24.57
N GLY A 131 -9.89 -17.76 24.01
CA GLY A 131 -10.96 -18.64 24.48
C GLY A 131 -12.30 -18.44 23.79
N ASN A 132 -12.37 -17.62 22.73
CA ASN A 132 -13.55 -17.53 21.87
C ASN A 132 -13.16 -17.39 20.39
N PHE A 133 -13.90 -18.08 19.52
CA PHE A 133 -13.60 -18.14 18.09
C PHE A 133 -13.54 -16.76 17.43
N ILE A 134 -14.46 -15.84 17.77
CA ILE A 134 -14.55 -14.53 17.12
C ILE A 134 -13.29 -13.71 17.39
N SER A 135 -12.84 -13.65 18.63
CA SER A 135 -11.63 -12.90 19.01
C SER A 135 -10.38 -13.56 18.43
N ASP A 136 -10.32 -14.87 18.44
CA ASP A 136 -9.18 -15.62 17.88
C ASP A 136 -9.10 -15.53 16.35
N PHE A 137 -10.24 -15.43 15.68
CA PHE A 137 -10.31 -15.17 14.24
C PHE A 137 -9.92 -13.72 13.91
N ILE A 138 -10.43 -12.74 14.66
CA ILE A 138 -10.17 -11.32 14.43
C ILE A 138 -8.72 -10.95 14.71
N TYR A 139 -8.22 -11.24 15.92
CA TYR A 139 -6.89 -10.84 16.36
C TYR A 139 -5.81 -11.85 15.97
N GLY A 140 -6.20 -13.08 15.65
CA GLY A 140 -5.25 -14.13 15.33
C GLY A 140 -4.64 -14.79 16.56
N VAL A 141 -4.17 -16.01 16.36
CA VAL A 141 -3.64 -16.87 17.43
C VAL A 141 -2.13 -17.03 17.35
N GLN A 142 -1.51 -16.86 16.18
CA GLN A 142 -0.07 -16.95 15.98
C GLN A 142 0.53 -15.57 15.75
N LEU A 143 1.74 -15.34 16.28
CA LEU A 143 2.41 -14.06 16.14
C LEU A 143 2.87 -13.85 14.70
N ASN A 144 3.68 -14.77 14.16
CA ASN A 144 4.31 -14.62 12.84
C ASN A 144 4.21 -15.95 12.09
N PRO A 145 3.02 -16.31 11.56
CA PRO A 145 2.82 -17.56 10.83
C PRO A 145 3.60 -17.52 9.51
N SER A 146 4.26 -18.64 9.18
CA SER A 146 5.06 -18.75 7.97
C SER A 146 4.71 -19.98 7.14
N VAL A 147 4.79 -19.84 5.82
CA VAL A 147 4.52 -20.91 4.85
C VAL A 147 5.73 -21.00 3.91
N PHE A 148 6.34 -22.19 3.80
CA PHE A 148 7.57 -22.41 3.03
C PHE A 148 8.71 -21.42 3.33
N GLY A 149 8.82 -20.97 4.59
CA GLY A 149 9.84 -20.01 5.02
C GLY A 149 9.52 -18.54 4.69
N ILE A 150 8.34 -18.25 4.15
CA ILE A 150 7.83 -16.90 3.94
C ILE A 150 6.98 -16.51 5.15
N ASP A 151 7.38 -15.47 5.87
CA ASP A 151 6.56 -14.86 6.91
C ASP A 151 5.34 -14.17 6.28
N LEU A 152 4.14 -14.60 6.66
CA LEU A 152 2.91 -14.16 5.99
C LEU A 152 2.55 -12.71 6.30
N LYS A 153 2.87 -12.21 7.49
CA LYS A 153 2.63 -10.81 7.85
C LYS A 153 3.48 -9.86 7.02
N PHE A 154 4.79 -10.09 7.06
CA PHE A 154 5.73 -9.31 6.28
C PHE A 154 5.46 -9.45 4.78
N PHE A 155 5.02 -10.63 4.34
CA PHE A 155 4.60 -10.83 2.95
C PHE A 155 3.36 -10.00 2.60
N CYS A 156 2.29 -10.02 3.39
CA CYS A 156 1.00 -9.35 3.08
C CYS A 156 1.10 -7.83 2.92
N LEU A 157 2.10 -7.20 3.52
CA LEU A 157 2.41 -5.79 3.29
C LEU A 157 2.79 -5.48 1.82
N ARG A 158 3.38 -6.44 1.10
CA ARG A 158 3.78 -6.27 -0.31
C ARG A 158 2.58 -6.21 -1.26
N PRO A 159 1.68 -7.22 -1.33
CA PRO A 159 0.51 -7.14 -2.18
C PRO A 159 -0.38 -5.94 -1.83
N ALA A 160 -0.43 -5.52 -0.55
CA ALA A 160 -1.12 -4.33 -0.10
C ALA A 160 -0.59 -3.06 -0.80
N MET A 161 0.69 -2.73 -0.57
CA MET A 161 1.30 -1.49 -1.04
C MET A 161 1.47 -1.44 -2.56
N MET A 162 1.87 -2.56 -3.18
CA MET A 162 1.97 -2.64 -4.64
C MET A 162 0.56 -2.62 -5.27
N GLY A 163 -0.43 -3.25 -4.63
CA GLY A 163 -1.81 -3.33 -5.13
C GLY A 163 -2.45 -1.95 -5.17
N TRP A 164 -2.24 -1.15 -4.12
CA TRP A 164 -2.66 0.26 -4.09
C TRP A 164 -2.11 1.06 -5.28
N LEU A 165 -0.82 0.94 -5.56
CA LEU A 165 -0.19 1.60 -6.71
C LEU A 165 -0.79 1.12 -8.04
N LEU A 166 -0.98 -0.18 -8.22
CA LEU A 166 -1.55 -0.75 -9.46
C LEU A 166 -2.99 -0.31 -9.69
N ILE A 167 -3.82 -0.27 -8.64
CA ILE A 167 -5.19 0.25 -8.72
C ILE A 167 -5.15 1.71 -9.18
N ASN A 168 -4.31 2.54 -8.57
CA ASN A 168 -4.20 3.96 -8.91
C ASN A 168 -3.73 4.19 -10.35
N LEU A 169 -2.71 3.45 -10.82
CA LEU A 169 -2.24 3.54 -12.20
C LEU A 169 -3.33 3.13 -13.20
N SER A 170 -4.11 2.11 -12.87
CA SER A 170 -5.21 1.65 -13.73
C SER A 170 -6.36 2.66 -13.79
N ILE A 171 -6.67 3.32 -12.67
CA ILE A 171 -7.65 4.42 -12.62
C ILE A 171 -7.18 5.61 -13.47
N ALA A 172 -5.89 5.97 -13.41
CA ALA A 172 -5.34 7.04 -14.23
C ALA A 172 -5.41 6.69 -15.73
N ALA A 173 -5.09 5.46 -16.11
CA ALA A 173 -5.25 4.97 -17.48
C ALA A 173 -6.73 5.00 -17.91
N LYS A 174 -7.66 4.68 -17.01
CA LYS A 174 -9.10 4.77 -17.29
C LYS A 174 -9.54 6.22 -17.52
N GLN A 175 -9.04 7.17 -16.74
CA GLN A 175 -9.34 8.59 -16.91
C GLN A 175 -8.83 9.09 -18.27
N HIS A 176 -7.62 8.67 -18.66
CA HIS A 176 -7.04 8.95 -19.96
C HIS A 176 -7.93 8.50 -21.12
N ASP A 177 -8.41 7.26 -21.09
CA ASP A 177 -9.26 6.71 -22.15
C ASP A 177 -10.61 7.42 -22.25
N LEU A 178 -11.16 7.90 -21.13
CA LEU A 178 -12.41 8.67 -21.11
C LEU A 178 -12.20 10.09 -21.66
N LEU A 179 -11.08 10.74 -21.32
CA LEU A 179 -10.75 12.06 -21.82
C LEU A 179 -10.48 12.06 -23.34
N LEU A 180 -9.79 11.04 -23.87
CA LEU A 180 -9.57 10.88 -25.31
C LEU A 180 -10.86 10.75 -26.12
N LYS A 181 -11.90 10.15 -25.53
CA LYS A 181 -13.22 9.97 -26.17
C LYS A 181 -14.10 11.21 -26.04
N SER A 182 -13.70 12.19 -25.24
CA SER A 182 -14.50 13.37 -24.94
C SER A 182 -14.33 14.41 -26.05
N PRO A 183 -15.42 15.03 -26.57
CA PRO A 183 -15.34 16.00 -27.66
C PRO A 183 -14.67 17.33 -27.25
N ASP A 184 -14.60 17.63 -25.95
CA ASP A 184 -14.00 18.85 -25.40
C ASP A 184 -12.68 18.51 -24.68
N HIS A 185 -11.55 18.96 -25.22
CA HIS A 185 -10.20 18.71 -24.68
C HIS A 185 -9.71 19.82 -23.74
N SER A 186 -10.55 20.81 -23.41
CA SER A 186 -10.11 22.03 -22.71
C SER A 186 -9.63 21.84 -21.27
N HIS A 187 -9.95 20.71 -20.63
CA HIS A 187 -9.57 20.39 -19.24
C HIS A 187 -8.49 19.30 -19.13
N ALA A 188 -8.16 18.67 -20.26
CA ALA A 188 -7.14 17.67 -20.36
C ALA A 188 -5.76 18.34 -20.31
N ILE A 189 -4.95 18.08 -19.27
CA ILE A 189 -3.53 18.33 -19.41
C ILE A 189 -2.98 17.27 -20.35
N THR A 190 -2.70 17.65 -21.59
CA THR A 190 -1.51 17.08 -22.24
C THR A 190 -0.34 17.58 -21.42
N LEU A 191 0.55 16.73 -20.91
CA LEU A 191 1.77 17.17 -20.17
C LEU A 191 2.59 18.23 -20.97
N ALA A 192 2.32 18.42 -22.26
CA ALA A 192 2.66 19.57 -23.09
C ALA A 192 2.30 20.96 -22.50
N SER A 193 1.18 21.11 -21.77
CA SER A 193 0.70 22.40 -21.25
C SER A 193 1.38 22.85 -19.94
N LEU A 194 2.16 21.97 -19.29
CA LEU A 194 3.02 22.31 -18.16
C LEU A 194 4.34 22.98 -18.58
N ASN A 195 4.51 23.32 -19.86
CA ASN A 195 5.72 24.00 -20.38
C ASN A 195 7.03 23.23 -20.05
N LEU A 196 6.95 21.90 -19.95
CA LEU A 196 8.11 21.00 -19.74
C LEU A 196 9.15 21.09 -20.88
N THR A 197 8.78 21.69 -22.00
CA THR A 197 9.67 22.09 -23.11
C THR A 197 10.78 23.05 -22.68
N SER A 198 10.60 23.79 -21.59
CA SER A 198 11.62 24.70 -21.04
C SER A 198 12.69 23.97 -20.19
N ILE A 199 12.44 22.72 -19.80
CA ILE A 199 13.29 21.95 -18.88
C ILE A 199 13.99 20.79 -19.61
N LEU A 200 13.42 20.28 -20.71
CA LEU A 200 14.00 19.19 -21.51
C LEU A 200 14.64 19.70 -22.81
N PRO A 201 15.78 19.13 -23.26
CA PRO A 201 16.35 19.42 -24.57
C PRO A 201 15.33 19.20 -25.70
N ALA A 202 15.26 20.11 -26.68
CA ALA A 202 14.26 20.12 -27.76
C ALA A 202 14.17 18.82 -28.58
N SER A 203 15.25 18.02 -28.61
CA SER A 203 15.33 16.72 -29.27
C SER A 203 14.57 15.59 -28.56
N ILE A 204 14.32 15.70 -27.25
CA ILE A 204 13.56 14.72 -26.45
C ILE A 204 12.08 15.13 -26.35
N ALA A 205 11.82 16.45 -26.37
CA ALA A 205 10.49 17.03 -26.21
C ALA A 205 9.54 16.65 -27.36
N SER A 206 9.99 16.69 -28.62
CA SER A 206 9.11 16.54 -29.78
C SER A 206 8.58 15.12 -30.01
N SER A 207 9.36 14.08 -29.68
CA SER A 207 8.93 12.68 -29.82
C SER A 207 8.23 12.13 -28.58
N SER A 208 8.54 12.65 -27.38
CA SER A 208 8.00 12.11 -26.11
C SER A 208 6.67 12.78 -25.71
N ILE A 209 6.43 14.04 -26.08
CA ILE A 209 5.25 14.82 -25.67
C ILE A 209 3.95 14.33 -26.32
N ALA A 210 4.02 13.80 -27.55
CA ALA A 210 2.85 13.26 -28.27
C ALA A 210 2.32 11.94 -27.66
N THR A 211 3.10 11.31 -26.78
CA THR A 211 2.77 10.03 -26.12
C THR A 211 2.47 10.15 -24.63
N LEU A 212 2.43 11.37 -24.08
CA LEU A 212 2.20 11.56 -22.66
C LEU A 212 0.71 11.38 -22.31
N PRO A 213 0.39 10.64 -21.23
CA PRO A 213 -0.99 10.37 -20.87
C PRO A 213 -1.70 11.69 -20.53
N ILE A 214 -2.80 11.92 -21.22
CA ILE A 214 -3.78 12.97 -20.94
C ILE A 214 -4.58 12.61 -19.68
N ILE A 215 -4.32 13.28 -18.56
CA ILE A 215 -5.06 13.14 -17.29
C ILE A 215 -5.28 14.51 -16.64
N THR A 216 -6.19 14.61 -15.66
CA THR A 216 -6.44 15.89 -14.98
C THR A 216 -5.31 16.26 -14.01
N VAL A 217 -5.12 17.56 -13.72
CA VAL A 217 -4.08 18.05 -12.76
C VAL A 217 -4.17 17.30 -11.43
N PRO A 218 -5.37 17.19 -10.80
CA PRO A 218 -5.48 16.56 -9.49
C PRO A 218 -5.16 15.07 -9.54
N MET A 219 -5.52 14.39 -10.64
CA MET A 219 -5.16 12.98 -10.85
C MET A 219 -3.65 12.85 -10.92
N PHE A 220 -2.98 13.65 -11.76
CA PHE A 220 -1.52 13.61 -11.88
C PHE A 220 -0.82 13.85 -10.54
N LEU A 221 -1.20 14.90 -9.80
CA LEU A 221 -0.62 15.19 -8.48
C LEU A 221 -0.84 14.04 -7.50
N TYR A 222 -2.05 13.49 -7.46
CA TYR A 222 -2.36 12.33 -6.62
C TYR A 222 -1.46 11.14 -6.96
N GLN A 223 -1.33 10.78 -8.25
CA GLN A 223 -0.46 9.68 -8.70
C GLN A 223 1.00 9.89 -8.30
N VAL A 224 1.53 11.10 -8.46
CA VAL A 224 2.91 11.43 -8.09
C VAL A 224 3.11 11.28 -6.59
N PHE A 225 2.21 11.83 -5.77
CA PHE A 225 2.31 11.73 -4.30
C PHE A 225 2.21 10.29 -3.81
N THR A 226 1.29 9.51 -4.37
CA THR A 226 1.17 8.09 -4.02
C THR A 226 2.37 7.28 -4.47
N ALA A 227 2.88 7.51 -5.68
CA ALA A 227 4.08 6.84 -6.15
C ALA A 227 5.29 7.15 -5.27
N ILE A 228 5.51 8.42 -4.89
CA ILE A 228 6.58 8.80 -3.96
C ILE A 228 6.44 8.04 -2.63
N TYR A 229 5.23 8.01 -2.06
CA TYR A 229 4.99 7.31 -0.79
C TYR A 229 5.25 5.80 -0.88
N VAL A 230 4.75 5.13 -1.93
CA VAL A 230 4.94 3.68 -2.13
C VAL A 230 6.40 3.33 -2.44
N LEU A 231 7.08 4.13 -3.26
CA LEU A 231 8.51 3.93 -3.57
C LEU A 231 9.37 4.11 -2.33
N ASP A 232 9.09 5.14 -1.53
CA ASP A 232 9.75 5.38 -0.25
C ASP A 232 9.53 4.21 0.72
N TYR A 233 8.31 3.69 0.82
CA TYR A 233 7.99 2.51 1.61
C TYR A 233 8.88 1.31 1.25
N PHE A 234 9.01 1.00 -0.04
CA PHE A 234 9.84 -0.13 -0.50
C PHE A 234 11.33 0.16 -0.44
N TRP A 235 11.75 1.43 -0.53
CA TRP A 235 13.14 1.81 -0.36
C TRP A 235 13.62 1.58 1.08
N PHE A 236 12.73 1.79 2.06
CA PHE A 236 12.97 1.61 3.49
C PHE A 236 12.19 0.42 4.07
N GLU A 237 12.03 -0.64 3.27
CA GLU A 237 11.26 -1.84 3.63
C GLU A 237 11.76 -2.46 4.96
N GLU A 238 13.05 -2.34 5.25
CA GLU A 238 13.66 -2.85 6.48
C GLU A 238 13.07 -2.23 7.76
N TYR A 239 12.56 -0.99 7.72
CA TYR A 239 11.98 -0.34 8.89
C TYR A 239 10.67 -1.01 9.32
N MET A 240 9.99 -1.68 8.39
CA MET A 240 8.75 -2.40 8.66
C MET A 240 8.96 -3.62 9.56
N THR A 241 10.18 -4.18 9.61
CA THR A 241 10.50 -5.30 10.50
C THR A 241 10.43 -4.94 12.00
N SER A 242 10.33 -3.65 12.32
CA SER A 242 10.28 -3.11 13.67
C SER A 242 8.94 -2.47 14.06
N THR A 243 7.93 -2.58 13.21
CA THR A 243 6.59 -2.04 13.48
C THR A 243 5.84 -2.92 14.47
N TRP A 244 4.86 -2.32 15.16
CA TRP A 244 4.06 -2.99 16.17
C TRP A 244 3.35 -4.25 15.62
N ASP A 245 2.82 -4.15 14.41
CA ASP A 245 2.10 -5.19 13.70
C ASP A 245 2.98 -6.46 13.50
N ILE A 246 4.29 -6.29 13.28
CA ILE A 246 5.23 -7.41 13.12
C ILE A 246 5.71 -7.96 14.47
N ILE A 247 5.94 -7.10 15.46
CA ILE A 247 6.63 -7.49 16.70
C ILE A 247 5.70 -7.96 17.82
N ALA A 248 4.44 -7.50 17.86
CA ALA A 248 3.60 -7.62 19.05
C ALA A 248 2.19 -8.16 18.77
N GLU A 249 1.55 -7.74 17.68
CA GLU A 249 0.18 -8.20 17.38
C GLU A 249 0.19 -9.61 16.81
N ASN A 250 -0.89 -10.38 16.93
CA ASN A 250 -0.99 -11.67 16.26
C ASN A 250 -1.54 -11.50 14.84
N PHE A 251 -1.32 -12.46 13.94
CA PHE A 251 -1.86 -12.41 12.58
C PHE A 251 -3.25 -13.04 12.49
N GLY A 252 -4.27 -12.18 12.38
CA GLY A 252 -5.67 -12.57 12.22
C GLY A 252 -6.39 -11.75 11.14
N PHE A 253 -7.71 -11.87 11.10
CA PHE A 253 -8.55 -11.18 10.13
C PHE A 253 -8.37 -9.66 10.13
N MET A 254 -8.20 -9.02 11.29
CA MET A 254 -7.97 -7.59 11.37
C MET A 254 -6.77 -7.14 10.52
N LEU A 255 -5.62 -7.81 10.67
CA LEU A 255 -4.41 -7.46 9.91
C LEU A 255 -4.52 -7.91 8.46
N VAL A 256 -5.02 -9.12 8.18
CA VAL A 256 -5.18 -9.60 6.80
C VAL A 256 -6.13 -8.70 5.98
N PHE A 257 -7.26 -8.29 6.58
CA PHE A 257 -8.20 -7.35 5.98
C PHE A 257 -7.58 -5.95 5.85
N GLY A 258 -6.89 -5.48 6.89
CA GLY A 258 -6.16 -4.21 6.86
C GLY A 258 -5.19 -4.13 5.69
N ASP A 259 -4.37 -5.16 5.53
CA ASP A 259 -3.36 -5.22 4.48
C ASP A 259 -3.99 -5.36 3.09
N LEU A 260 -4.85 -6.37 2.88
CA LEU A 260 -5.25 -6.75 1.52
C LEU A 260 -6.50 -6.01 1.01
N ILE A 261 -7.33 -5.47 1.91
CA ILE A 261 -8.55 -4.74 1.54
C ILE A 261 -8.45 -3.26 1.86
N TRP A 262 -8.18 -2.94 3.13
CA TRP A 262 -8.26 -1.56 3.58
C TRP A 262 -7.23 -0.68 2.86
N ILE A 263 -5.96 -1.08 2.81
CA ILE A 263 -4.93 -0.27 2.15
C ILE A 263 -5.24 -0.08 0.65
N PRO A 264 -5.39 -1.12 -0.19
CA PRO A 264 -5.49 -0.92 -1.63
C PRO A 264 -6.79 -0.22 -2.06
N PHE A 265 -7.91 -0.56 -1.43
CA PHE A 265 -9.23 -0.11 -1.88
C PHE A 265 -9.71 1.16 -1.16
N THR A 266 -9.35 1.38 0.11
CA THR A 266 -9.70 2.64 0.79
C THR A 266 -8.75 3.76 0.40
N PHE A 267 -7.46 3.49 0.26
CA PHE A 267 -6.50 4.55 -0.06
C PHE A 267 -6.56 4.99 -1.53
N SER A 268 -7.28 4.27 -2.39
CA SER A 268 -7.55 4.64 -3.79
C SER A 268 -8.85 5.40 -3.99
N VAL A 269 -9.65 5.65 -2.94
CA VAL A 269 -10.94 6.35 -3.02
C VAL A 269 -10.82 7.73 -3.68
N GLN A 270 -9.72 8.44 -3.42
CA GLN A 270 -9.46 9.75 -4.03
C GLN A 270 -9.31 9.64 -5.56
N ALA A 271 -8.60 8.62 -6.05
CA ALA A 271 -8.48 8.36 -7.48
C ALA A 271 -9.84 8.02 -8.10
N TRP A 272 -10.63 7.17 -7.44
CA TRP A 272 -11.99 6.86 -7.89
C TRP A 272 -12.89 8.09 -7.95
N TRP A 273 -12.82 8.96 -6.95
CA TRP A 273 -13.57 10.20 -6.93
C TRP A 273 -13.14 11.13 -8.08
N LEU A 274 -11.84 11.26 -8.33
CA LEU A 274 -11.29 12.04 -9.44
C LEU A 274 -11.64 11.46 -10.81
N LEU A 275 -11.74 10.14 -10.94
CA LEU A 275 -12.21 9.48 -12.17
C LEU A 275 -13.69 9.81 -12.42
N ALA A 276 -14.53 9.70 -11.40
CA ALA A 276 -15.97 9.90 -11.52
C ALA A 276 -16.36 11.37 -11.77
N HIS A 277 -15.59 12.33 -11.26
CA HIS A 277 -15.92 13.76 -11.35
C HIS A 277 -15.02 14.51 -12.33
N GLY A 278 -13.84 14.00 -12.67
CA GLY A 278 -12.82 14.70 -13.45
C GLY A 278 -13.17 14.95 -14.92
N THR A 279 -14.25 14.37 -15.43
CA THR A 279 -14.75 14.61 -16.81
C THR A 279 -15.78 15.73 -16.88
N ALA A 280 -16.30 16.22 -15.74
CA ALA A 280 -17.28 17.30 -15.70
C ALA A 280 -16.59 18.68 -15.62
N ARG A 281 -16.89 19.54 -16.62
CA ARG A 281 -16.27 20.85 -16.92
C ARG A 281 -16.06 21.77 -15.70
N ASP A 282 -17.02 21.78 -14.78
CA ASP A 282 -17.07 22.74 -13.65
C ASP A 282 -16.67 22.12 -12.31
N SER A 283 -16.14 20.89 -12.31
CA SER A 283 -15.73 20.23 -11.09
C SER A 283 -14.29 20.59 -10.70
N ILE A 284 -14.05 20.70 -9.40
CA ILE A 284 -12.70 20.80 -8.81
C ILE A 284 -11.84 19.58 -9.19
N ALA A 285 -12.47 18.46 -9.56
CA ALA A 285 -11.80 17.25 -10.03
C ALA A 285 -11.23 17.38 -11.46
N ALA A 286 -11.85 18.23 -12.30
CA ALA A 286 -11.44 18.46 -13.68
C ALA A 286 -10.32 19.52 -13.77
N SER A 287 -10.37 20.56 -12.94
CA SER A 287 -9.33 21.57 -12.90
C SER A 287 -9.12 22.14 -11.50
N VAL A 288 -7.85 22.33 -11.15
CA VAL A 288 -7.42 22.99 -9.91
C VAL A 288 -6.70 24.27 -10.30
N SER A 289 -7.00 25.37 -9.62
CA SER A 289 -6.31 26.64 -9.83
C SER A 289 -4.81 26.49 -9.50
N MET A 290 -3.94 27.14 -10.27
CA MET A 290 -2.49 27.06 -10.06
C MET A 290 -2.05 27.38 -8.61
N PRO A 291 -2.62 28.39 -7.92
CA PRO A 291 -2.28 28.64 -6.52
C PRO A 291 -2.61 27.46 -5.60
N PHE A 292 -3.75 26.80 -5.80
CA PHE A 292 -4.13 25.65 -4.99
C PHE A 292 -3.23 24.44 -5.26
N ALA A 293 -2.87 24.19 -6.53
CA ALA A 293 -1.88 23.15 -6.88
C ALA A 293 -0.53 23.38 -6.18
N ILE A 294 -0.03 24.63 -6.18
CA ILE A 294 1.22 24.99 -5.50
C ILE A 294 1.12 24.74 -3.99
N VAL A 295 0.02 25.16 -3.35
CA VAL A 295 -0.22 24.92 -1.92
C VAL A 295 -0.27 23.42 -1.62
N THR A 296 -0.97 22.64 -2.43
CA THR A 296 -1.05 21.18 -2.30
C THR A 296 0.34 20.52 -2.38
N VAL A 297 1.17 20.92 -3.35
CA VAL A 297 2.55 20.43 -3.46
C VAL A 297 3.39 20.86 -2.25
N ALA A 298 3.26 22.11 -1.79
CA ALA A 298 4.00 22.60 -0.63
C ALA A 298 3.64 21.82 0.64
N VAL A 299 2.35 21.56 0.88
CA VAL A 299 1.87 20.74 2.00
C VAL A 299 2.45 19.33 1.93
N PHE A 300 2.45 18.70 0.74
CA PHE A 300 3.03 17.38 0.56
C PHE A 300 4.54 17.37 0.85
N VAL A 301 5.30 18.32 0.30
CA VAL A 301 6.76 18.40 0.48
C VAL A 301 7.13 18.64 1.94
N ILE A 302 6.44 19.57 2.62
CA ILE A 302 6.66 19.84 4.05
C ILE A 302 6.31 18.61 4.87
N GLY A 303 5.16 17.98 4.63
CA GLY A 303 4.73 16.77 5.31
C GLY A 303 5.72 15.62 5.12
N TYR A 304 6.18 15.40 3.89
CA TYR A 304 7.18 14.38 3.57
C TYR A 304 8.53 14.65 4.26
N ALA A 305 8.99 15.91 4.27
CA ALA A 305 10.23 16.30 4.94
C ALA A 305 10.16 16.07 6.46
N VAL A 306 9.04 16.43 7.10
CA VAL A 306 8.80 16.18 8.53
C VAL A 306 8.76 14.67 8.80
N PHE A 307 7.99 13.91 8.02
CA PHE A 307 7.83 12.47 8.16
C PHE A 307 9.16 11.73 8.04
N ARG A 308 9.94 12.00 6.97
CA ARG A 308 11.24 11.37 6.75
C ARG A 308 12.27 11.86 7.76
N GLY A 309 12.25 13.15 8.11
CA GLY A 309 13.11 13.75 9.12
C GLY A 309 12.95 13.07 10.47
N ALA A 310 11.71 12.95 10.96
CA ALA A 310 11.41 12.32 12.24
C ALA A 310 11.80 10.83 12.25
N ASN A 311 11.48 10.08 11.19
CA ASN A 311 11.84 8.66 11.11
C ASN A 311 13.35 8.45 11.04
N ARG A 312 14.08 9.29 10.30
CA ARG A 312 15.55 9.24 10.25
C ARG A 312 16.16 9.50 11.62
N GLN A 313 15.66 10.49 12.35
CA GLN A 313 16.12 10.78 13.72
C GLN A 313 15.87 9.61 14.66
N LYS A 314 14.66 9.02 14.64
CA LYS A 314 14.31 7.83 15.42
C LYS A 314 15.22 6.64 15.10
N HIS A 315 15.52 6.43 13.82
CA HIS A 315 16.40 5.35 13.38
C HIS A 315 17.85 5.53 13.84
N ILE A 316 18.41 6.73 13.68
CA ILE A 316 19.75 7.08 14.14
C ILE A 316 19.86 6.86 15.65
N PHE A 317 18.90 7.39 16.41
CA PHE A 317 18.89 7.27 17.87
C PHE A 317 18.83 5.82 18.36
N LYS A 318 18.04 4.96 17.71
CA LYS A 318 17.97 3.53 18.05
C LYS A 318 19.27 2.76 17.81
N HIS A 319 20.09 3.21 16.86
CA HIS A 319 21.37 2.57 16.53
C HIS A 319 22.53 3.14 17.34
N ASP A 320 22.54 4.46 17.54
CA ASP A 320 23.55 5.18 18.31
C ASP A 320 22.86 6.27 19.14
N PRO A 321 22.57 5.99 20.43
CA PRO A 321 21.96 6.96 21.34
C PRO A 321 22.82 8.20 21.60
N THR A 322 24.12 8.15 21.27
CA THR A 322 25.05 9.28 21.46
C THR A 322 25.18 10.16 20.21
N ALA A 323 24.64 9.70 19.07
CA ALA A 323 24.68 10.44 17.82
C ALA A 323 23.96 11.78 17.96
N LYS A 324 24.60 12.85 17.47
CA LYS A 324 24.04 14.21 17.54
C LYS A 324 22.82 14.33 16.62
N ILE A 325 21.71 14.81 17.17
CA ILE A 325 20.49 15.19 16.45
C ILE A 325 20.42 16.71 16.48
N TRP A 326 20.42 17.35 15.31
CA TRP A 326 20.47 18.81 15.16
C TRP A 326 21.61 19.48 15.97
N GLY A 327 22.77 18.83 15.99
CA GLY A 327 23.97 19.34 16.67
C GLY A 327 24.01 19.13 18.18
N LYS A 328 22.93 18.61 18.79
CA LYS A 328 22.84 18.33 20.23
C LYS A 328 22.80 16.81 20.49
N THR A 329 23.30 16.39 21.65
CA THR A 329 23.09 15.02 22.11
C THR A 329 21.62 14.86 22.50
N PRO A 330 20.91 13.83 22.02
CA PRO A 330 19.51 13.62 22.34
C PRO A 330 19.33 13.39 23.85
N GLY A 331 18.42 14.14 24.46
CA GLY A 331 17.99 13.93 25.84
C GLY A 331 16.94 12.83 25.91
N LEU A 332 17.16 11.84 26.76
CA LEU A 332 16.12 10.88 27.14
C LEU A 332 15.34 11.47 28.31
N LEU A 333 14.04 11.66 28.14
CA LEU A 333 13.15 11.69 29.29
C LEU A 333 13.15 10.25 29.82
N ALA A 334 13.79 10.02 30.96
CA ALA A 334 13.66 8.75 31.66
C ALA A 334 12.16 8.58 31.93
N ALA A 335 11.53 7.65 31.22
CA ALA A 335 10.19 7.24 31.55
C ALA A 335 10.29 6.54 32.90
N ASP A 336 10.02 7.27 33.98
CA ASP A 336 9.65 6.63 35.25
C ASP A 336 8.52 5.67 34.90
N CYS A 337 8.79 4.37 35.07
CA CYS A 337 7.83 3.31 34.84
C CYS A 337 6.65 3.51 35.80
N TRP A 338 5.67 4.30 35.37
CA TRP A 338 4.31 4.17 35.86
C TRP A 338 3.80 2.85 35.31
N CYS A 339 4.10 1.76 36.04
CA CYS A 339 3.29 0.58 36.07
C CYS A 339 1.86 1.02 36.43
N LEU A 340 1.06 1.34 35.43
CA LEU A 340 -0.38 1.45 35.56
C LEU A 340 -0.90 0.04 35.88
N ALA A 341 -1.06 -0.20 37.18
CA ALA A 341 -1.77 -1.33 37.78
C ALA A 341 -3.28 -1.36 37.42
N THR A 342 -3.69 -0.69 36.35
CA THR A 342 -5.06 -0.62 35.84
C THR A 342 -5.04 -0.67 34.32
N GLY A 343 -4.85 -1.87 33.75
CA GLY A 343 -5.47 -2.37 32.51
C GLY A 343 -5.70 -1.45 31.30
N ALA A 344 -4.90 -0.41 31.06
CA ALA A 344 -5.02 0.47 29.91
C ALA A 344 -3.67 0.63 29.21
N LEU A 345 -3.58 0.10 27.99
CA LEU A 345 -2.48 0.24 27.05
C LEU A 345 -2.17 1.72 26.79
N LEU A 346 -0.99 2.17 27.19
CA LEU A 346 -0.48 3.49 26.82
C LEU A 346 0.68 3.32 25.83
N ALA A 347 0.36 3.55 24.56
CA ALA A 347 1.34 3.82 23.53
C ALA A 347 1.96 5.21 23.82
N ILE A 348 3.17 5.24 24.38
CA ILE A 348 4.01 6.44 24.35
C ILE A 348 5.20 6.13 23.47
N ALA A 349 5.12 6.59 22.22
CA ALA A 349 6.28 6.63 21.34
C ALA A 349 6.23 7.81 20.36
N THR A 350 5.68 8.97 20.74
CA THR A 350 5.80 10.22 19.96
C THR A 350 5.44 11.46 20.79
N THR A 351 6.31 11.89 21.70
CA THR A 351 6.39 13.31 22.09
C THR A 351 7.86 13.65 22.29
N TRP A 352 8.46 14.29 21.28
CA TRP A 352 9.73 15.01 21.44
C TRP A 352 9.32 16.47 21.65
N GLU A 353 9.50 17.01 22.85
CA GLU A 353 9.46 18.46 23.05
C GLU A 353 10.75 19.06 22.45
N ILE A 354 10.58 20.15 21.70
CA ILE A 354 11.63 20.92 21.00
C ILE A 354 12.50 21.69 21.98
#